data_AF-A0AAD1N7S0-F1
#
_entry.id   AF-A0AAD1N7S0-F1
#
_cell.length_a   1.000
_cell.length_b   1.000
_cell.length_c   1.000
_cell.angle_alpha   90.00
_cell.angle_beta   90.00
_cell.angle_gamma   90.00
#
_symmetry.space_group_name_H-M   'P 1'
#
loop_
_entity.id
_entity.type
_entity.pdbx_description
1 polymer ?
#
loop_
_entity_poly.entity_id
_entity_poly.type
_entity_poly.pdbx_seq_one_letter_code
_entity_poly.pdbx_strand_id
1 'polypeptide(L)'
;MNFYRELIENCINPFILFSETGEIIEYNKEGEYLLSIAPKEDLYNLAVSHASMSFGFKHTFLQLDIGHATYCAITVGYLDSEHIGLMLHKNTCGAKVQKSSKDLQPANIFTLLDIAINTHFDQTKITAEYDISIPEFKLDINHFLKLLNKIFRSLKNAQKLFIKVHIAMGRSLKIDEKRYRVVEVIIESEEIKRLDKIEDEQFIITVDNNQLHIELPFIS
;
A
#
# COMPACT_ATOMS: atom_id res chain seq x y z
N MET A 1 10.68 -8.81 31.33
CA MET A 1 10.59 -8.86 29.85
C MET A 1 10.06 -7.51 29.38
N ASN A 2 10.73 -6.82 28.46
CA ASN A 2 10.32 -5.51 27.97
C ASN A 2 9.40 -5.70 26.75
N PHE A 3 8.13 -5.29 26.86
CA PHE A 3 7.13 -5.42 25.79
C PHE A 3 7.59 -4.80 24.47
N TYR A 4 8.25 -3.64 24.50
CA TYR A 4 8.69 -2.95 23.28
C TYR A 4 9.79 -3.71 22.55
N ARG A 5 10.69 -4.36 23.30
CA ARG A 5 11.74 -5.19 22.73
C ARG A 5 11.15 -6.41 22.04
N GLU A 6 10.21 -7.10 22.69
CA GLU A 6 9.49 -8.23 22.10
C GLU A 6 8.69 -7.82 20.86
N LEU A 7 8.10 -6.63 20.85
CA LEU A 7 7.40 -6.11 19.69
C LEU A 7 8.35 -5.88 18.50
N ILE A 8 9.53 -5.31 18.73
CA ILE A 8 10.55 -5.09 17.70
C ILE A 8 11.08 -6.43 17.17
N GLU A 9 11.35 -7.38 18.07
CA GLU A 9 11.85 -8.71 17.74
C GLU A 9 10.92 -9.50 16.82
N ASN A 10 9.60 -9.29 16.97
CA ASN A 10 8.57 -9.95 16.16
C ASN A 10 8.04 -9.07 15.00
N CYS A 11 8.63 -7.90 14.76
CA CYS A 11 8.26 -7.03 13.65
C CYS A 11 8.75 -7.60 12.31
N ILE A 12 7.90 -7.52 11.27
CA ILE A 12 8.22 -7.99 9.91
C ILE A 12 9.16 -7.08 9.13
N ASN A 13 9.44 -5.88 9.65
CA ASN A 13 10.36 -4.91 9.07
C ASN A 13 11.75 -5.09 9.70
N PRO A 14 12.83 -5.16 8.89
CA PRO A 14 14.18 -5.19 9.42
C PRO A 14 14.47 -3.97 10.29
N PHE A 15 15.01 -4.22 11.48
CA PHE A 15 15.50 -3.21 12.40
C PHE A 15 16.95 -3.53 12.78
N ILE A 16 17.80 -2.50 12.77
CA ILE A 16 19.20 -2.56 13.20
C ILE A 16 19.51 -1.30 14.01
N LEU A 17 20.18 -1.47 15.14
CA LEU A 17 20.75 -0.42 15.96
C LEU A 17 22.27 -0.46 15.82
N PHE A 18 22.86 0.69 15.47
CA PHE A 18 24.29 0.87 15.34
C PHE A 18 24.83 1.80 16.44
N SER A 19 26.12 1.65 16.75
CA SER A 19 26.90 2.65 17.48
C SER A 19 27.27 3.84 16.59
N GLU A 20 27.81 4.90 17.19
CA GLU A 20 28.40 6.05 16.50
C GLU A 20 29.59 5.68 15.58
N THR A 21 30.19 4.50 15.78
CA THR A 21 31.30 3.98 14.96
C THR A 21 30.86 2.99 13.90
N GLY A 22 29.55 2.67 13.81
CA GLY A 22 29.00 1.71 12.86
C GLY A 22 29.09 0.24 13.30
N GLU A 23 29.37 -0.02 14.58
CA GLU A 23 29.23 -1.36 15.15
C GLU A 23 27.75 -1.70 15.37
N ILE A 24 27.39 -2.97 15.19
CA ILE A 24 26.01 -3.43 15.38
C ILE A 24 25.79 -3.72 16.86
N ILE A 25 24.81 -3.06 17.46
CA ILE A 25 24.45 -3.20 18.87
C ILE A 25 23.27 -4.17 19.03
N GLU A 26 22.24 -4.02 18.20
CA GLU A 26 21.03 -4.86 18.25
C GLU A 26 20.39 -4.95 16.86
N TYR A 27 19.67 -6.04 16.62
CA TYR A 27 18.83 -6.22 15.44
C TYR A 27 17.71 -7.21 15.77
N ASN A 28 16.62 -7.16 15.02
CA ASN A 28 15.57 -8.19 15.08
C ASN A 28 15.82 -9.31 14.05
N LYS A 29 15.00 -10.36 14.07
CA LYS A 29 15.07 -11.49 13.10
C LYS A 29 15.16 -11.05 11.63
N GLU A 30 14.41 -10.01 11.28
CA GLU A 30 14.40 -9.47 9.91
C GLU A 30 15.65 -8.64 9.60
N GLY A 31 16.22 -7.97 10.60
CA GLY A 31 17.53 -7.33 10.54
C GLY A 31 18.67 -8.35 10.35
N GLU A 32 18.59 -9.50 11.02
CA GLU A 32 19.54 -10.61 10.82
C GLU A 32 19.54 -11.08 9.37
N TYR A 33 18.36 -11.30 8.80
CA TYR A 33 18.23 -11.67 7.39
C TYR A 33 18.82 -10.59 6.47
N LEU A 34 18.51 -9.31 6.71
CA LEU A 34 19.04 -8.20 5.92
C LEU A 34 20.58 -8.14 5.97
N LEU A 35 21.18 -8.33 7.15
CA LEU A 35 22.63 -8.38 7.34
C LEU A 35 23.30 -9.56 6.63
N SER A 36 22.55 -10.62 6.33
CA SER A 36 23.07 -11.76 5.55
C SER A 36 23.20 -11.48 4.05
N ILE A 37 22.48 -10.46 3.54
CA ILE A 37 22.41 -10.13 2.11
C ILE A 37 22.95 -8.73 1.76
N ALA A 38 23.23 -7.89 2.76
CA ALA A 38 23.75 -6.54 2.58
C ALA A 38 24.95 -6.27 3.51
N PRO A 39 26.00 -5.57 3.03
CA PRO A 39 27.11 -5.15 3.88
C PRO A 39 26.64 -4.21 5.00
N LYS A 40 27.14 -4.41 6.22
CA LYS A 40 26.79 -3.57 7.37
C LYS A 40 27.19 -2.10 7.14
N GLU A 41 28.30 -1.87 6.45
CA GLU A 41 28.83 -0.54 6.15
C GLU A 41 27.85 0.25 5.27
N ASP A 42 27.23 -0.41 4.29
CA ASP A 42 26.25 0.21 3.40
C ASP A 42 24.98 0.59 4.17
N LEU A 43 24.51 -0.29 5.06
CA LEU A 43 23.35 -0.03 5.91
C LEU A 43 23.61 1.10 6.92
N TYR A 44 24.79 1.13 7.51
CA TYR A 44 25.19 2.20 8.42
C TYR A 44 25.27 3.55 7.69
N ASN A 45 25.91 3.59 6.52
CA ASN A 45 25.98 4.80 5.69
C ASN A 45 24.59 5.27 5.23
N LEU A 46 23.69 4.34 4.92
CA LEU A 46 22.29 4.64 4.62
C LEU A 46 21.60 5.31 5.81
N ALA A 47 21.82 4.83 7.03
CA ALA A 47 21.28 5.44 8.25
C ALA A 47 21.82 6.88 8.43
N VAL A 48 23.14 7.06 8.40
CA VAL A 48 23.78 8.37 8.62
C VAL A 48 23.33 9.40 7.57
N SER A 49 23.29 9.02 6.29
CA SER A 49 22.88 9.91 5.19
C SER A 49 21.41 10.36 5.27
N HIS A 50 20.57 9.59 5.96
CA HIS A 50 19.14 9.87 6.09
C HIS A 50 18.71 10.28 7.50
N ALA A 51 19.66 10.43 8.42
CA ALA A 51 19.40 10.95 9.75
C ALA A 51 18.78 12.37 9.70
N SER A 52 18.05 12.71 10.76
CA SER A 52 17.65 14.09 11.04
C SER A 52 18.90 14.95 11.33
N MET A 53 18.75 16.28 11.34
CA MET A 53 19.81 17.18 11.85
C MET A 53 19.76 17.32 13.38
N SER A 54 18.64 17.00 13.99
CA SER A 54 18.41 17.03 15.44
C SER A 54 17.91 15.68 15.95
N PHE A 55 18.17 15.38 17.22
CA PHE A 55 17.67 14.17 17.88
C PHE A 55 16.18 13.94 17.61
N GLY A 56 15.82 12.69 17.33
CA GLY A 56 14.49 12.28 16.94
C GLY A 56 14.51 11.26 15.81
N PHE A 57 13.37 11.14 15.13
CA PHE A 57 13.15 10.17 14.07
C PHE A 57 12.80 10.88 12.77
N LYS A 58 13.29 10.33 11.65
CA LYS A 58 13.00 10.80 10.30
C LYS A 58 12.56 9.62 9.44
N HIS A 59 11.43 9.80 8.78
CA HIS A 59 10.91 8.87 7.79
C HIS A 59 11.28 9.37 6.40
N THR A 60 11.94 8.53 5.60
CA THR A 60 12.24 8.85 4.21
C THR A 60 11.61 7.79 3.32
N PHE A 61 10.83 8.21 2.34
CA PHE A 61 10.31 7.29 1.34
C PHE A 61 11.27 7.20 0.15
N LEU A 62 11.92 6.05 0.01
CA LEU A 62 12.77 5.71 -1.13
C LEU A 62 12.61 4.23 -1.47
N GLN A 63 12.83 3.87 -2.73
CA GLN A 63 12.90 2.48 -3.13
C GLN A 63 14.34 1.97 -2.95
N LEU A 64 14.50 0.89 -2.21
CA LEU A 64 15.75 0.18 -1.99
C LEU A 64 15.56 -1.28 -2.37
N ASP A 65 16.30 -1.73 -3.37
CA ASP A 65 16.34 -3.12 -3.77
C ASP A 65 17.61 -3.76 -3.20
N ILE A 66 17.44 -4.73 -2.29
CA ILE A 66 18.53 -5.41 -1.58
C ILE A 66 18.26 -6.91 -1.66
N GLY A 67 19.14 -7.64 -2.36
CA GLY A 67 18.93 -9.05 -2.65
C GLY A 67 17.61 -9.28 -3.42
N HIS A 68 16.70 -10.05 -2.83
CA HIS A 68 15.37 -10.32 -3.39
C HIS A 68 14.25 -9.51 -2.73
N ALA A 69 14.58 -8.60 -1.82
CA ALA A 69 13.63 -7.77 -1.09
C ALA A 69 13.67 -6.33 -1.60
N THR A 70 12.48 -5.74 -1.74
CA THR A 70 12.31 -4.31 -2.01
C THR A 70 11.73 -3.63 -0.79
N TYR A 71 12.33 -2.51 -0.41
CA TYR A 71 11.90 -1.64 0.68
C TYR A 71 11.49 -0.28 0.13
N CYS A 72 10.46 0.33 0.71
CA CYS A 72 9.84 1.54 0.14
C CYS A 72 9.94 2.78 1.02
N ALA A 73 10.39 2.57 2.24
CA ALA A 73 10.73 3.64 3.14
C ALA A 73 11.78 3.14 4.12
N ILE A 74 12.44 4.09 4.74
CA ILE A 74 13.27 3.87 5.92
C ILE A 74 12.82 4.81 7.03
N THR A 75 12.91 4.33 8.26
CA THR A 75 12.92 5.17 9.46
C THR A 75 14.34 5.17 9.99
N VAL A 76 14.91 6.36 10.18
CA VAL A 76 16.17 6.55 10.88
C VAL A 76 15.88 7.34 12.15
N GLY A 77 16.46 6.94 13.28
CA GLY A 77 16.32 7.72 14.51
C GLY A 77 17.48 7.57 15.47
N TYR A 78 17.71 8.63 16.23
CA TYR A 78 18.77 8.69 17.24
C TYR A 78 18.32 9.66 18.35
N LEU A 79 18.52 9.27 19.59
CA LEU A 79 18.10 10.03 20.78
C LEU A 79 19.30 10.60 21.57
N ASP A 80 20.50 10.17 21.20
CA ASP A 80 21.79 10.58 21.75
C ASP A 80 22.83 10.57 20.61
N SER A 81 24.08 10.89 20.94
CA SER A 81 25.19 10.88 19.98
C SER A 81 25.80 9.50 19.77
N GLU A 82 25.45 8.51 20.58
CA GLU A 82 26.12 7.21 20.65
C GLU A 82 25.42 6.14 19.79
N HIS A 83 24.12 6.30 19.53
CA HIS A 83 23.28 5.28 18.89
C HIS A 83 22.49 5.82 17.70
N ILE A 84 22.41 5.04 16.63
CA ILE A 84 21.53 5.30 15.49
C ILE A 84 20.78 4.05 15.06
N GLY A 85 19.45 4.15 15.03
CA GLY A 85 18.56 3.09 14.59
C GLY A 85 18.16 3.25 13.13
N LEU A 86 18.11 2.13 12.42
CA LEU A 86 17.63 2.01 11.05
C LEU A 86 16.54 0.95 10.98
N MET A 87 15.39 1.31 10.43
CA MET A 87 14.31 0.38 10.10
C MET A 87 13.96 0.49 8.63
N LEU A 88 13.96 -0.63 7.91
CA LEU A 88 13.54 -0.69 6.51
C LEU A 88 12.11 -1.20 6.43
N HIS A 89 11.26 -0.48 5.69
CA HIS A 89 9.86 -0.86 5.52
C HIS A 89 9.72 -1.69 4.27
N LYS A 90 9.43 -2.98 4.44
CA LYS A 90 9.22 -3.93 3.34
C LYS A 90 8.07 -3.46 2.45
N ASN A 91 8.14 -3.88 1.19
CA ASN A 91 7.16 -3.62 0.13
C ASN A 91 5.70 -3.71 0.61
N THR A 92 5.13 -2.54 0.90
CA THR A 92 3.79 -2.19 0.46
C THR A 92 3.78 -0.86 -0.29
N CYS A 93 4.82 -0.47 -1.06
CA CYS A 93 4.66 0.62 -2.06
C CYS A 93 4.97 0.14 -3.48
N GLY A 94 3.96 -0.38 -4.17
CA GLY A 94 3.93 -0.25 -5.63
C GLY A 94 3.46 1.16 -5.97
N ALA A 95 4.36 2.14 -6.10
CA ALA A 95 4.00 3.42 -6.70
C ALA A 95 3.83 3.22 -8.21
N LYS A 96 2.66 2.69 -8.60
CA LYS A 96 2.27 2.61 -10.00
C LYS A 96 1.91 4.01 -10.47
N VAL A 97 2.41 4.37 -11.64
CA VAL A 97 2.19 5.68 -12.27
C VAL A 97 0.82 5.66 -12.93
N GLN A 98 0.00 6.66 -12.62
CA GLN A 98 -1.36 6.78 -13.11
C GLN A 98 -1.51 8.09 -13.88
N LYS A 99 -2.31 8.08 -14.95
CA LYS A 99 -2.65 9.30 -15.68
C LYS A 99 -3.58 10.16 -14.82
N SER A 100 -3.32 11.46 -14.74
CA SER A 100 -4.24 12.39 -14.09
C SER A 100 -5.54 12.54 -14.90
N SER A 101 -6.68 12.43 -14.24
CA SER A 101 -7.96 12.88 -14.81
C SER A 101 -8.13 14.38 -14.58
N LYS A 102 -8.70 15.07 -15.57
CA LYS A 102 -9.04 16.50 -15.48
C LYS A 102 -10.41 16.73 -14.82
N ASP A 103 -11.24 15.69 -14.72
CA ASP A 103 -12.64 15.79 -14.30
C ASP A 103 -12.87 15.22 -12.89
N LEU A 104 -11.97 15.57 -11.96
CA LEU A 104 -12.04 15.13 -10.58
C LEU A 104 -13.14 15.87 -9.80
N GLN A 105 -14.10 15.12 -9.24
CA GLN A 105 -15.20 15.65 -8.44
C GLN A 105 -15.25 14.96 -7.07
N PRO A 106 -15.70 15.63 -5.99
CA PRO A 106 -15.94 14.99 -4.70
C PRO A 106 -16.92 13.83 -4.86
N ALA A 107 -16.54 12.66 -4.36
CA ALA A 107 -17.31 11.45 -4.50
C ALA A 107 -17.29 10.62 -3.21
N ASN A 108 -18.44 10.03 -2.90
CA ASN A 108 -18.56 8.96 -1.92
C ASN A 108 -18.49 7.61 -2.64
N ILE A 109 -17.39 6.87 -2.45
CA ILE A 109 -17.15 5.60 -3.12
C ILE A 109 -18.23 4.55 -2.83
N PHE A 110 -18.80 4.55 -1.62
CA PHE A 110 -19.84 3.61 -1.22
C PHE A 110 -21.12 3.83 -2.03
N THR A 111 -21.51 5.09 -2.21
CA THR A 111 -22.66 5.46 -3.05
C THR A 111 -22.47 5.02 -4.50
N LEU A 112 -21.26 5.18 -5.06
CA LEU A 112 -20.98 4.77 -6.44
C LEU A 112 -21.03 3.24 -6.62
N LEU A 113 -20.52 2.50 -5.64
CA LEU A 113 -20.63 1.03 -5.62
C LEU A 113 -22.09 0.59 -5.51
N ASP A 114 -22.86 1.16 -4.58
CA ASP A 114 -24.27 0.82 -4.41
C ASP A 114 -25.08 1.08 -5.67
N ILE A 115 -24.85 2.20 -6.37
CA ILE A 115 -25.48 2.49 -7.66
C ILE A 115 -25.12 1.41 -8.69
N ALA A 116 -23.83 1.10 -8.86
CA ALA A 116 -23.38 0.16 -9.86
C ALA A 116 -23.87 -1.27 -9.58
N ILE A 117 -23.87 -1.67 -8.30
CA ILE A 117 -24.40 -2.96 -7.82
C ILE A 117 -25.88 -3.09 -8.16
N ASN A 118 -26.70 -2.13 -7.70
CA ASN A 118 -28.16 -2.17 -7.88
C ASN A 118 -28.57 -2.04 -9.36
N THR A 119 -27.66 -1.59 -10.23
CA THR A 119 -27.90 -1.53 -11.69
C THR A 119 -27.69 -2.87 -12.38
N HIS A 120 -26.88 -3.78 -11.82
CA HIS A 120 -26.44 -5.01 -12.51
C HIS A 120 -26.94 -6.29 -11.86
N PHE A 121 -27.30 -6.26 -10.59
CA PHE A 121 -27.59 -7.46 -9.81
C PHE A 121 -28.95 -7.37 -9.10
N ASP A 122 -29.86 -8.29 -9.44
CA ASP A 122 -31.17 -8.40 -8.79
C ASP A 122 -31.27 -9.59 -7.83
N GLN A 123 -30.57 -10.70 -8.14
CA GLN A 123 -30.70 -11.99 -7.43
C GLN A 123 -29.38 -12.51 -6.84
N THR A 124 -28.26 -11.89 -7.20
CA THR A 124 -26.93 -12.26 -6.69
C THR A 124 -26.85 -11.95 -5.19
N LYS A 125 -26.28 -12.87 -4.41
CA LYS A 125 -26.02 -12.63 -2.99
C LYS A 125 -24.79 -11.74 -2.84
N ILE A 126 -24.99 -10.52 -2.36
CA ILE A 126 -23.91 -9.55 -2.18
C ILE A 126 -23.52 -9.46 -0.71
N THR A 127 -22.21 -9.46 -0.44
CA THR A 127 -21.64 -9.24 0.89
C THR A 127 -20.60 -8.14 0.77
N ALA A 128 -20.68 -7.11 1.62
CA ALA A 128 -19.83 -5.94 1.55
C ALA A 128 -19.12 -5.67 2.89
N GLU A 129 -17.82 -5.41 2.83
CA GLU A 129 -16.99 -4.96 3.95
C GLU A 129 -16.38 -3.59 3.65
N TYR A 130 -16.96 -2.54 4.24
CA TYR A 130 -16.56 -1.17 3.99
C TYR A 130 -15.87 -0.55 5.22
N ASP A 131 -14.69 0.01 5.01
CA ASP A 131 -14.05 0.89 5.99
C ASP A 131 -14.75 2.25 6.00
N ILE A 132 -15.75 2.40 6.89
CA ILE A 132 -16.56 3.62 7.03
C ILE A 132 -15.75 4.87 7.44
N SER A 133 -14.47 4.73 7.78
CA SER A 133 -13.60 5.86 8.09
C SER A 133 -13.09 6.59 6.84
N ILE A 134 -13.26 6.01 5.65
CA ILE A 134 -12.88 6.64 4.37
C ILE A 134 -13.84 7.81 4.10
N PRO A 135 -13.35 9.06 4.08
CA PRO A 135 -14.19 10.21 3.76
C PRO A 135 -14.42 10.30 2.24
N GLU A 136 -15.25 11.27 1.83
CA GLU A 136 -15.33 11.65 0.43
C GLU A 136 -13.97 12.12 -0.09
N PHE A 137 -13.65 11.74 -1.32
CA PHE A 137 -12.42 12.13 -2.00
C PHE A 137 -12.71 12.42 -3.48
N LYS A 138 -11.79 13.13 -4.12
CA LYS A 138 -11.92 13.52 -5.52
C LYS A 138 -11.63 12.33 -6.43
N LEU A 139 -12.59 12.03 -7.30
CA LEU A 139 -12.54 10.93 -8.24
C LEU A 139 -13.17 11.35 -9.58
N ASP A 140 -12.71 10.75 -10.68
CA ASP A 140 -13.43 10.80 -11.95
C ASP A 140 -14.63 9.85 -11.88
N ILE A 141 -15.77 10.38 -11.42
CA ILE A 141 -17.00 9.61 -11.17
C ILE A 141 -17.46 8.87 -12.42
N ASN A 142 -17.41 9.54 -13.58
CA ASN A 142 -17.89 8.98 -14.84
C ASN A 142 -17.00 7.81 -15.31
N HIS A 143 -15.69 7.97 -15.20
CA HIS A 143 -14.75 6.92 -15.58
C HIS A 143 -14.85 5.71 -14.62
N PHE A 144 -14.95 5.98 -13.31
CA PHE A 144 -15.11 4.92 -12.32
C PHE A 144 -16.41 4.11 -12.51
N LEU A 145 -17.56 4.79 -12.70
CA LEU A 145 -18.83 4.10 -12.98
C LEU A 145 -18.78 3.30 -14.29
N LYS A 146 -18.12 3.81 -15.34
CA LYS A 146 -17.91 3.05 -16.59
C LYS A 146 -17.10 1.77 -16.34
N LEU A 147 -16.05 1.85 -15.53
CA LEU A 147 -15.25 0.69 -15.17
C LEU A 147 -16.08 -0.33 -14.38
N LEU A 148 -16.80 0.10 -13.33
CA LEU A 148 -17.67 -0.78 -12.54
C LEU A 148 -18.73 -1.44 -13.41
N ASN A 149 -19.37 -0.69 -14.31
CA ASN A 149 -20.36 -1.24 -15.24
C ASN A 149 -19.76 -2.31 -16.16
N LYS A 150 -18.52 -2.10 -16.64
CA LYS A 150 -17.81 -3.10 -17.46
C LYS A 150 -17.54 -4.37 -16.65
N ILE A 151 -17.04 -4.23 -15.42
CA ILE A 151 -16.77 -5.35 -14.50
C ILE A 151 -18.06 -6.11 -14.18
N PHE A 152 -19.10 -5.43 -13.70
CA PHE A 152 -20.33 -6.07 -13.25
C PHE A 152 -21.15 -6.69 -14.38
N ARG A 153 -21.09 -6.17 -15.61
CA ARG A 153 -21.66 -6.86 -16.78
C ARG A 153 -21.02 -8.22 -17.04
N SER A 154 -19.71 -8.35 -16.82
CA SER A 154 -18.99 -9.62 -16.99
C SER A 154 -19.30 -10.62 -15.87
N LEU A 155 -19.73 -10.13 -14.71
CA LEU A 155 -20.08 -10.91 -13.53
C LEU A 155 -21.59 -11.13 -13.36
N LYS A 156 -22.43 -10.71 -14.31
CA LYS A 156 -23.91 -10.69 -14.19
C LYS A 156 -24.57 -12.01 -13.79
N ASN A 157 -23.89 -13.15 -14.01
CA ASN A 157 -24.40 -14.48 -13.71
C ASN A 157 -23.80 -15.07 -12.41
N ALA A 158 -22.96 -14.30 -11.72
CA ALA A 158 -22.42 -14.71 -10.43
C ALA A 158 -23.55 -14.92 -9.41
N GLN A 159 -23.46 -16.01 -8.67
CA GLN A 159 -24.35 -16.34 -7.58
C GLN A 159 -23.99 -15.53 -6.32
N LYS A 160 -22.70 -15.26 -6.14
CA LYS A 160 -22.18 -14.53 -4.98
C LYS A 160 -21.16 -13.49 -5.42
N LEU A 161 -21.22 -12.34 -4.77
CA LEU A 161 -20.27 -11.26 -4.93
C LEU A 161 -19.84 -10.79 -3.55
N PHE A 162 -18.54 -10.78 -3.29
CA PHE A 162 -17.96 -10.16 -2.11
C PHE A 162 -17.21 -8.90 -2.52
N ILE A 163 -17.49 -7.78 -1.85
CA ILE A 163 -16.87 -6.49 -2.14
C ILE A 163 -16.24 -5.96 -0.86
N LYS A 164 -14.98 -5.56 -0.92
CA LYS A 164 -14.26 -4.95 0.19
C LYS A 164 -13.68 -3.62 -0.23
N VAL A 165 -13.82 -2.62 0.63
CA VAL A 165 -13.26 -1.27 0.44
C VAL A 165 -12.46 -0.88 1.67
N HIS A 166 -11.18 -0.57 1.48
CA HIS A 166 -10.30 -0.17 2.58
C HIS A 166 -9.18 0.76 2.10
N ILE A 167 -8.52 1.44 3.03
CA ILE A 167 -7.27 2.15 2.74
C ILE A 167 -6.12 1.13 2.76
N ALA A 168 -5.46 0.93 1.63
CA ALA A 168 -4.32 0.03 1.54
C ALA A 168 -3.09 0.66 2.23
N MET A 169 -2.88 0.30 3.50
CA MET A 169 -1.82 0.89 4.32
C MET A 169 -0.43 0.63 3.75
N GLY A 170 0.38 1.68 3.70
CA GLY A 170 1.70 1.68 3.08
C GLY A 170 1.67 1.84 1.56
N ARG A 171 0.56 1.55 0.86
CA ARG A 171 0.49 1.77 -0.60
C ARG A 171 0.33 3.25 -0.93
N SER A 172 0.97 3.67 -2.03
CA SER A 172 0.77 4.99 -2.61
C SER A 172 0.75 4.94 -4.14
N LEU A 173 0.00 5.84 -4.76
CA LEU A 173 -0.01 6.07 -6.21
C LEU A 173 0.70 7.38 -6.54
N LYS A 174 1.45 7.39 -7.64
CA LYS A 174 2.13 8.60 -8.12
C LYS A 174 1.36 9.19 -9.31
N ILE A 175 0.86 10.42 -9.14
CA ILE A 175 0.19 11.22 -10.17
C ILE A 175 0.84 12.60 -10.20
N ASP A 176 1.30 13.05 -11.37
CA ASP A 176 1.92 14.38 -11.56
C ASP A 176 2.98 14.71 -10.49
N GLU A 177 3.90 13.77 -10.26
CA GLU A 177 4.98 13.84 -9.25
C GLU A 177 4.52 13.86 -7.77
N LYS A 178 3.21 13.84 -7.50
CA LYS A 178 2.65 13.76 -6.15
C LYS A 178 2.26 12.34 -5.78
N ARG A 179 2.44 11.99 -4.51
CA ARG A 179 2.06 10.69 -3.95
C ARG A 179 0.74 10.80 -3.20
N TYR A 180 -0.16 9.88 -3.50
CA TYR A 180 -1.47 9.78 -2.89
C TYR A 180 -1.61 8.44 -2.18
N ARG A 181 -2.30 8.40 -1.03
CA ARG A 181 -2.69 7.14 -0.39
C ARG A 181 -3.62 6.36 -1.33
N VAL A 182 -3.72 5.05 -1.14
CA VAL A 182 -4.57 4.20 -1.99
C VAL A 182 -5.84 3.80 -1.25
N VAL A 183 -6.99 4.08 -1.86
CA VAL A 183 -8.25 3.39 -1.55
C VAL A 183 -8.36 2.21 -2.50
N GLU A 184 -8.49 1.01 -1.94
CA GLU A 184 -8.58 -0.21 -2.73
C GLU A 184 -9.99 -0.79 -2.67
N VAL A 185 -10.54 -1.10 -3.85
CA VAL A 185 -11.78 -1.85 -4.02
C VAL A 185 -11.42 -3.26 -4.47
N ILE A 186 -11.77 -4.25 -3.66
CA ILE A 186 -11.59 -5.68 -3.96
C ILE A 186 -12.96 -6.26 -4.29
N ILE A 187 -13.04 -6.96 -5.42
CA ILE A 187 -14.24 -7.66 -5.87
C ILE A 187 -13.89 -9.13 -6.04
N GLU A 188 -14.58 -10.00 -5.30
CA GLU A 188 -14.40 -11.44 -5.34
C GLU A 188 -15.68 -12.12 -5.83
N SER A 189 -15.51 -13.04 -6.78
CA SER A 189 -16.57 -13.88 -7.33
C SER A 189 -15.97 -15.11 -8.03
N GLU A 190 -16.76 -16.17 -8.14
CA GLU A 190 -16.46 -17.35 -8.94
C GLU A 190 -16.25 -17.04 -10.44
N GLU A 191 -16.75 -15.91 -10.94
CA GLU A 191 -16.62 -15.52 -12.34
C GLU A 191 -15.44 -14.56 -12.62
N ILE A 192 -14.62 -14.21 -11.63
CA ILE A 192 -13.55 -13.19 -11.77
C ILE A 192 -12.53 -13.53 -12.86
N LYS A 193 -12.26 -14.81 -13.12
CA LYS A 193 -11.35 -15.25 -14.22
C LYS A 193 -11.76 -14.73 -15.60
N ARG A 194 -13.03 -14.32 -15.79
CA ARG A 194 -13.49 -13.68 -17.04
C ARG A 194 -12.89 -12.29 -17.25
N LEU A 195 -12.25 -11.72 -16.23
CA LEU A 195 -11.71 -10.38 -16.20
C LEU A 195 -10.17 -10.34 -16.24
N ASP A 196 -9.47 -11.46 -16.43
CA ASP A 196 -7.99 -11.53 -16.43
C ASP A 196 -7.29 -10.58 -17.42
N LYS A 197 -8.03 -10.04 -18.40
CA LYS A 197 -7.53 -9.08 -19.41
C LYS A 197 -8.14 -7.68 -19.28
N ILE A 198 -8.81 -7.38 -18.17
CA ILE A 198 -9.36 -6.04 -17.97
C ILE A 198 -8.21 -5.07 -17.69
N GLU A 199 -8.13 -4.05 -18.53
CA GLU A 199 -7.22 -2.93 -18.37
C GLU A 199 -8.02 -1.64 -18.32
N ASP A 200 -7.42 -0.64 -17.69
CA ASP A 200 -7.97 0.70 -17.59
C ASP A 200 -6.83 1.72 -17.62
N GLU A 201 -7.06 2.85 -18.29
CA GLU A 201 -6.07 3.93 -18.39
C GLU A 201 -6.04 4.84 -17.15
N GLN A 202 -7.22 4.92 -16.51
CA GLN A 202 -7.58 5.62 -15.27
C GLN A 202 -6.98 4.97 -14.04
N PHE A 203 -7.26 3.69 -13.86
CA PHE A 203 -7.09 2.95 -12.61
C PHE A 203 -6.18 1.75 -12.79
N ILE A 204 -5.47 1.40 -11.72
CA ILE A 204 -4.71 0.17 -11.71
C ILE A 204 -5.65 -0.95 -11.35
N ILE A 205 -5.68 -1.95 -12.23
CA ILE A 205 -6.42 -3.18 -12.01
C ILE A 205 -5.44 -4.34 -11.92
N THR A 206 -5.62 -5.17 -10.90
CA THR A 206 -4.87 -6.42 -10.75
C THR A 206 -5.87 -7.54 -10.52
N VAL A 207 -5.70 -8.67 -11.20
CA VAL A 207 -6.51 -9.86 -10.99
C VAL A 207 -5.61 -10.96 -10.43
N ASP A 208 -5.92 -11.46 -9.24
CA ASP A 208 -5.20 -12.55 -8.59
C ASP A 208 -6.18 -13.40 -7.78
N ASN A 209 -5.99 -14.72 -7.74
CA ASN A 209 -6.71 -15.63 -6.83
C ASN A 209 -8.25 -15.42 -6.73
N ASN A 210 -8.96 -15.31 -7.86
CA ASN A 210 -10.41 -15.01 -7.94
C ASN A 210 -10.82 -13.65 -7.34
N GLN A 211 -9.88 -12.73 -7.20
CA GLN A 211 -10.12 -11.36 -6.75
C GLN A 211 -9.67 -10.38 -7.83
N LEU A 212 -10.46 -9.34 -8.02
CA LEU A 212 -10.11 -8.18 -8.81
C LEU A 212 -9.89 -7.01 -7.87
N HIS A 213 -8.74 -6.38 -7.98
CA HIS A 213 -8.29 -5.25 -7.19
C HIS A 213 -8.30 -3.99 -8.05
N ILE A 214 -8.98 -2.94 -7.59
CA ILE A 214 -8.98 -1.61 -8.21
C ILE A 214 -8.31 -0.64 -7.23
N GLU A 215 -7.17 -0.09 -7.61
CA GLU A 215 -6.46 0.90 -6.80
C GLU A 215 -6.84 2.33 -7.23
N LEU A 216 -7.41 3.10 -6.30
CA LEU A 216 -7.86 4.48 -6.50
C LEU A 216 -6.97 5.46 -5.70
N PRO A 217 -6.57 6.59 -6.29
CA PRO A 217 -5.82 7.61 -5.56
C PRO A 217 -6.74 8.36 -4.60
N PHE A 218 -6.37 8.41 -3.33
CA PHE A 218 -7.07 9.22 -2.33
C PHE A 218 -6.64 10.69 -2.48
N ILE A 219 -7.39 11.44 -3.30
CA ILE A 219 -7.17 12.86 -3.55
C ILE A 219 -8.16 13.68 -2.73
N SER A 220 -7.70 14.40 -1.71
CA SER A 220 -8.52 15.34 -0.93
C SER A 220 -8.95 16.58 -1.74
#